data_AF-A0A8H7GT74-F1
#
_entry.id   AF-A0A8H7GT74-F1
#
_cell.length_a   1.000
_cell.length_b   1.000
_cell.length_c   1.000
_cell.angle_alpha   90.00
_cell.angle_beta   90.00
_cell.angle_gamma   90.00
#
_symmetry.space_group_name_H-M   'P 1'
#
loop_
_entity.id
_entity.type
_entity.pdbx_description
1 polymer ?
#
loop_
_entity_poly.entity_id
_entity_poly.type
_entity_poly.pdbx_seq_one_letter_code
_entity_poly.pdbx_strand_id
1 'polypeptide(L)'
;MSGFAQSVGEAIVRVFNIDMDKSRAGPVAGSYYFGECKKQGMFYPNEPLSPTAQFYYETLQLPRSFSQWFQITALHYWILSVRMRAMPFKYGRNYQQKLVDRIFRDMELRMAGELGISSNRIIDGYLRDYHTQLLGCVVAYDEGLVTDDITLAAAIWRNIFNGNPNADLRHVEALVGYVRQQLYVLNKMSDREFGFGAFSFVPPDQVVKPLTKAQEDRLREAAKALFAQKTLPSDRSTLSLDE
;
A
#
# COMPACT_ATOMS: atom_id res chain seq x y z
N MET A 1 8.82 7.07 -31.44
CA MET A 1 8.76 8.35 -30.70
C MET A 1 9.32 8.29 -29.28
N SER A 2 9.60 7.11 -28.68
CA SER A 2 10.05 6.99 -27.28
C SER A 2 11.51 7.38 -27.01
N GLY A 3 12.42 7.14 -27.96
CA GLY A 3 13.86 7.38 -27.74
C GLY A 3 14.22 8.84 -27.47
N PHE A 4 13.65 9.78 -28.22
CA PHE A 4 13.97 11.21 -28.06
C PHE A 4 13.51 11.76 -26.70
N ALA A 5 12.27 11.48 -26.29
CA ALA A 5 11.74 11.93 -25.00
C ALA A 5 12.52 11.32 -23.82
N GLN A 6 12.90 10.04 -23.92
CA GLN A 6 13.75 9.38 -22.92
C GLN A 6 15.13 10.04 -22.86
N SER A 7 15.80 10.25 -23.99
CA SER A 7 17.12 10.90 -24.03
C SER A 7 17.11 12.31 -23.45
N VAL A 8 16.06 13.11 -23.74
CA VAL A 8 15.88 14.44 -23.13
C VAL A 8 15.68 14.33 -21.62
N GLY A 9 14.86 13.38 -21.16
CA GLY A 9 14.67 13.12 -19.74
C GLY A 9 15.96 12.73 -19.01
N GLU A 10 16.74 11.81 -19.58
CA GLU A 10 18.03 11.39 -19.02
C GLU A 10 19.04 12.54 -18.96
N ALA A 11 19.06 13.41 -19.98
CA ALA A 11 19.90 14.59 -19.99
C ALA A 11 19.54 15.56 -18.86
N ILE A 12 18.24 15.81 -18.62
CA ILE A 12 17.76 16.65 -17.51
C ILE A 12 18.17 16.05 -16.17
N VAL A 13 17.91 14.76 -15.95
CA VAL A 13 18.28 14.07 -14.69
C VAL A 13 19.77 14.22 -14.40
N ARG A 14 20.61 14.02 -15.43
CA ARG A 14 22.06 14.14 -15.31
C ARG A 14 22.52 15.57 -15.04
N VAL A 15 22.01 16.56 -15.78
CA VAL A 15 22.43 17.97 -15.69
C VAL A 15 22.06 18.56 -14.33
N PHE A 16 20.87 18.24 -13.81
CA PHE A 16 20.37 18.79 -12.55
C PHE A 16 20.65 17.89 -11.34
N ASN A 17 21.38 16.79 -11.51
CA ASN A 17 21.68 15.80 -10.48
C ASN A 17 20.44 15.43 -9.64
N ILE A 18 19.35 15.09 -10.34
CA ILE A 18 18.06 14.83 -9.70
C ILE A 18 18.16 13.58 -8.83
N ASP A 19 17.75 13.71 -7.56
CA ASP A 19 17.58 12.59 -6.64
C ASP A 19 16.38 11.75 -7.09
N MET A 20 16.68 10.66 -7.81
CA MET A 20 15.66 9.79 -8.38
C MET A 20 14.91 8.99 -7.31
N ASP A 21 15.55 8.64 -6.18
CA ASP A 21 14.90 7.92 -5.08
C ASP A 21 13.79 8.78 -4.45
N LYS A 22 14.04 10.09 -4.32
CA LYS A 22 13.01 11.06 -3.92
C LYS A 22 11.93 11.23 -5.00
N SER A 23 12.35 11.37 -6.26
CA SER A 23 11.42 11.68 -7.35
C SER A 23 10.46 10.52 -7.68
N ARG A 24 10.91 9.26 -7.51
CA ARG A 24 10.09 8.06 -7.72
C ARG A 24 8.90 7.95 -6.77
N ALA A 25 8.93 8.60 -5.61
CA ALA A 25 7.82 8.57 -4.65
C ALA A 25 6.47 9.01 -5.26
N GLY A 26 6.49 9.96 -6.21
CA GLY A 26 5.30 10.41 -6.92
C GLY A 26 4.63 9.28 -7.73
N PRO A 27 5.28 8.76 -8.79
CA PRO A 27 4.71 7.68 -9.60
C PRO A 27 4.60 6.34 -8.86
N VAL A 28 5.52 6.00 -7.97
CA VAL A 28 5.48 4.72 -7.24
C VAL A 28 4.46 4.78 -6.12
N ALA A 29 4.64 5.64 -5.12
CA ALA A 29 3.73 5.68 -3.97
C ALA A 29 2.40 6.34 -4.32
N GLY A 30 2.44 7.53 -4.93
CA GLY A 30 1.26 8.34 -5.26
C GLY A 30 0.47 7.89 -6.49
N SER A 31 0.88 6.84 -7.20
CA SER A 31 0.10 6.30 -8.32
C SER A 31 0.01 4.78 -8.25
N TYR A 32 1.13 4.07 -8.37
CA TYR A 32 1.12 2.60 -8.43
C TYR A 32 0.65 1.96 -7.12
N TYR A 33 1.30 2.25 -5.99
CA TYR A 33 0.90 1.72 -4.69
C TYR A 33 -0.47 2.23 -4.23
N PHE A 34 -0.82 3.46 -4.57
CA PHE A 34 -2.19 3.92 -4.40
C PHE A 34 -3.19 3.03 -5.15
N GLY A 35 -2.90 2.68 -6.41
CA GLY A 35 -3.70 1.73 -7.19
C GLY A 35 -3.78 0.35 -6.53
N GLU A 36 -2.66 -0.15 -6.01
CA GLU A 36 -2.59 -1.42 -5.28
C GLU A 36 -3.45 -1.42 -4.01
N CYS A 37 -3.54 -0.31 -3.27
CA CYS A 37 -4.43 -0.18 -2.11
C CYS A 37 -5.89 -0.03 -2.54
N LYS A 38 -6.16 0.85 -3.51
CA LYS A 38 -7.52 1.18 -3.96
C LYS A 38 -8.25 -0.06 -4.47
N LYS A 39 -7.59 -0.88 -5.31
CA LYS A 39 -8.21 -2.03 -5.98
C LYS A 39 -8.71 -3.13 -5.01
N GLN A 40 -8.25 -3.11 -3.76
CA GLN A 40 -8.54 -4.16 -2.78
C GLN A 40 -10.02 -4.19 -2.39
N GLY A 41 -10.60 -3.02 -2.17
CA GLY A 41 -12.03 -2.87 -1.87
C GLY A 41 -12.79 -2.06 -2.91
N MET A 42 -12.18 -1.68 -4.05
CA MET A 42 -12.92 -0.87 -5.02
C MET A 42 -14.09 -1.67 -5.59
N PHE A 43 -15.27 -1.05 -5.62
CA PHE A 43 -16.46 -1.61 -6.25
C PHE A 43 -17.23 -0.52 -6.97
N TYR A 44 -17.93 -0.91 -8.03
CA TYR A 44 -18.88 -0.06 -8.75
C TYR A 44 -20.23 -0.79 -8.79
N PRO A 45 -21.37 -0.10 -8.62
CA PRO A 45 -22.69 -0.77 -8.55
C PRO A 45 -23.04 -1.66 -9.75
N ASN A 46 -22.50 -1.35 -10.93
CA ASN A 46 -22.86 -2.01 -12.20
C ASN A 46 -21.70 -2.83 -12.79
N GLU A 47 -20.67 -3.14 -12.00
CA GLU A 47 -19.51 -3.90 -12.46
C GLU A 47 -19.29 -5.12 -11.56
N PRO A 48 -18.81 -6.24 -12.11
CA PRO A 48 -18.43 -7.38 -11.29
C PRO A 48 -17.30 -6.99 -10.32
N LEU A 49 -17.37 -7.51 -9.09
CA LEU A 49 -16.30 -7.32 -8.12
C LEU A 49 -15.02 -7.99 -8.61
N SER A 50 -13.88 -7.32 -8.41
CA SER A 50 -12.57 -7.94 -8.55
C SER A 50 -12.39 -9.08 -7.55
N PRO A 51 -11.50 -10.06 -7.80
CA PRO A 51 -11.25 -11.15 -6.84
C PRO A 51 -10.90 -10.66 -5.43
N THR A 52 -10.12 -9.59 -5.32
CA THR A 52 -9.79 -8.97 -4.02
C THR A 52 -11.01 -8.36 -3.35
N ALA A 53 -11.88 -7.68 -4.10
CA ALA A 53 -13.10 -7.10 -3.55
C ALA A 53 -14.14 -8.18 -3.16
N GLN A 54 -14.22 -9.29 -3.90
CA GLN A 54 -15.06 -10.45 -3.55
C GLN A 54 -14.65 -11.04 -2.20
N PHE A 55 -13.34 -11.14 -1.93
CA PHE A 55 -12.86 -11.58 -0.63
C PHE A 55 -13.42 -10.70 0.50
N TYR A 56 -13.27 -9.38 0.41
CA TYR A 56 -13.77 -8.48 1.47
C TYR A 56 -15.30 -8.47 1.59
N TYR A 57 -16.03 -8.35 0.48
CA TYR A 57 -17.47 -8.10 0.52
C TYR A 57 -18.33 -9.35 0.54
N GLU A 58 -17.85 -10.46 -0.03
CA GLU A 58 -18.63 -11.70 -0.13
C GLU A 58 -18.10 -12.76 0.81
N THR A 59 -16.78 -12.97 0.86
CA THR A 59 -16.18 -13.98 1.76
C THR A 59 -16.22 -13.51 3.21
N LEU A 60 -15.70 -12.31 3.51
CA LEU A 60 -15.72 -11.76 4.88
C LEU A 60 -17.07 -11.13 5.26
N GLN A 61 -18.01 -11.03 4.30
CA GLN A 61 -19.36 -10.47 4.49
C GLN A 61 -19.38 -9.01 4.97
N LEU A 62 -18.41 -8.20 4.53
CA LEU A 62 -18.36 -6.78 4.87
C LEU A 62 -19.34 -5.95 4.02
N PRO A 63 -19.88 -4.83 4.54
CA PRO A 63 -20.81 -4.00 3.80
C PRO A 63 -20.12 -3.25 2.65
N ARG A 64 -20.76 -3.21 1.49
CA ARG A 64 -20.30 -2.42 0.33
C ARG A 64 -20.63 -0.93 0.54
N SER A 65 -19.78 -0.23 1.29
CA SER A 65 -19.91 1.21 1.55
C SER A 65 -18.62 1.97 1.30
N PHE A 66 -18.71 3.28 1.12
CA PHE A 66 -17.54 4.15 0.99
C PHE A 66 -16.64 4.08 2.24
N SER A 67 -17.22 4.06 3.44
CA SER A 67 -16.48 3.93 4.70
C SER A 67 -15.73 2.60 4.78
N GLN A 68 -16.40 1.49 4.41
CA GLN A 68 -15.76 0.17 4.39
C GLN A 68 -14.62 0.10 3.37
N TRP A 69 -14.81 0.66 2.18
CA TRP A 69 -13.74 0.78 1.19
C TRP A 69 -12.54 1.57 1.75
N PHE A 70 -12.80 2.67 2.46
CA PHE A 70 -11.73 3.45 3.08
C PHE A 70 -10.99 2.64 4.13
N GLN A 71 -11.68 1.91 5.01
CA GLN A 71 -11.05 1.07 6.03
C GLN A 71 -10.16 -0.01 5.41
N ILE A 72 -10.62 -0.66 4.33
CA ILE A 72 -9.81 -1.62 3.56
C ILE A 72 -8.59 -0.91 2.95
N THR A 73 -8.78 0.25 2.33
CA THR A 73 -7.68 1.04 1.73
C THR A 73 -6.67 1.49 2.78
N ALA A 74 -7.13 1.88 3.97
CA ALA A 74 -6.32 2.32 5.11
C ALA A 74 -5.49 1.17 5.68
N LEU A 75 -6.03 -0.05 5.75
CA LEU A 75 -5.26 -1.25 6.13
C LEU A 75 -4.10 -1.50 5.16
N HIS A 76 -4.36 -1.45 3.86
CA HIS A 76 -3.32 -1.66 2.85
C HIS A 76 -2.30 -0.53 2.81
N TYR A 77 -2.73 0.71 3.01
CA TYR A 77 -1.82 1.81 3.27
C TYR A 77 -0.94 1.51 4.47
N TRP A 78 -1.51 1.05 5.60
CA TRP A 78 -0.74 0.77 6.80
C TRP A 78 0.32 -0.31 6.54
N ILE A 79 -0.03 -1.41 5.86
CA ILE A 79 0.91 -2.48 5.48
C ILE A 79 2.09 -1.91 4.67
N LEU A 80 1.82 -1.09 3.65
CA LEU A 80 2.89 -0.44 2.88
C LEU A 80 3.67 0.56 3.72
N SER A 81 3.00 1.28 4.61
CA SER A 81 3.61 2.28 5.47
C SER A 81 4.62 1.65 6.44
N VAL A 82 4.39 0.42 6.89
CA VAL A 82 5.35 -0.36 7.68
C VAL A 82 6.64 -0.55 6.87
N ARG A 83 6.54 -0.98 5.60
CA ARG A 83 7.71 -1.13 4.73
C ARG A 83 8.40 0.19 4.42
N MET A 84 7.63 1.25 4.20
CA MET A 84 8.17 2.60 3.99
C MET A 84 8.94 3.11 5.21
N ARG A 85 8.54 2.75 6.45
CA ARG A 85 9.28 3.12 7.67
C ARG A 85 10.60 2.36 7.82
N ALA A 86 10.79 1.24 7.13
CA ALA A 86 12.04 0.49 7.11
C ALA A 86 13.06 1.07 6.11
N MET A 87 12.63 1.87 5.13
CA MET A 87 13.50 2.59 4.20
C MET A 87 14.28 3.72 4.92
N PRO A 88 15.34 4.29 4.29
CA PRO A 88 15.98 5.48 4.82
C PRO A 88 14.95 6.60 5.04
N PHE A 89 14.97 7.18 6.26
CA PHE A 89 13.92 8.04 6.79
C PHE A 89 13.39 9.11 5.82
N LYS A 90 14.32 9.79 5.12
CA LYS A 90 14.00 10.83 4.13
C LYS A 90 13.10 10.30 3.00
N TYR A 91 13.40 9.12 2.47
CA TYR A 91 12.67 8.52 1.37
C TYR A 91 11.37 7.88 1.85
N GLY A 92 11.44 7.11 2.95
CA GLY A 92 10.26 6.49 3.57
C GLY A 92 9.15 7.50 3.87
N ARG A 93 9.50 8.61 4.55
CA ARG A 93 8.54 9.70 4.86
C ARG A 93 7.95 10.32 3.60
N ASN A 94 8.73 10.46 2.53
CA ASN A 94 8.26 11.03 1.29
C ASN A 94 7.26 10.10 0.57
N TYR A 95 7.51 8.79 0.58
CA TYR A 95 6.58 7.79 0.04
C TYR A 95 5.25 7.78 0.80
N GLN A 96 5.31 7.79 2.15
CA GLN A 96 4.12 7.85 2.99
C GLN A 96 3.28 9.09 2.67
N GLN A 97 3.91 10.26 2.59
CA GLN A 97 3.23 11.51 2.26
C GLN A 97 2.55 11.43 0.89
N LYS A 98 3.28 10.99 -0.16
CA LYS A 98 2.71 10.89 -1.51
C LYS A 98 1.54 9.92 -1.62
N LEU A 99 1.59 8.81 -0.88
CA LEU A 99 0.50 7.84 -0.86
C LEU A 99 -0.73 8.39 -0.11
N VAL A 100 -0.55 8.97 1.08
CA VAL A 100 -1.66 9.57 1.85
C VAL A 100 -2.29 10.73 1.07
N ASP A 101 -1.49 11.66 0.54
CA ASP A 101 -1.98 12.79 -0.26
C ASP A 101 -2.85 12.29 -1.42
N ARG A 102 -2.43 11.21 -2.10
CA ARG A 102 -3.20 10.64 -3.21
C ARG A 102 -4.51 9.99 -2.75
N ILE A 103 -4.49 9.26 -1.63
CA ILE A 103 -5.69 8.62 -1.05
C ILE A 103 -6.74 9.69 -0.73
N PHE A 104 -6.36 10.74 0.02
CA PHE A 104 -7.30 11.78 0.43
C PHE A 104 -7.79 12.63 -0.74
N ARG A 105 -6.94 12.88 -1.74
CA ARG A 105 -7.39 13.51 -3.00
C ARG A 105 -8.39 12.64 -3.76
N ASP A 106 -8.22 11.31 -3.77
CA ASP A 106 -9.21 10.40 -4.37
C ASP A 106 -10.54 10.48 -3.63
N MET A 107 -10.48 10.48 -2.30
CA MET A 107 -11.67 10.57 -1.46
C MET A 107 -12.43 11.86 -1.71
N GLU A 108 -11.75 13.00 -1.75
CA GLU A 108 -12.33 14.30 -2.06
C GLU A 108 -13.11 14.25 -3.39
N LEU A 109 -12.47 13.76 -4.45
CA LEU A 109 -13.06 13.66 -5.79
C LEU A 109 -14.27 12.70 -5.81
N ARG A 110 -14.20 11.59 -5.09
CA ARG A 110 -15.28 10.61 -5.01
C ARG A 110 -16.45 11.10 -4.15
N MET A 111 -16.19 11.83 -3.07
CA MET A 111 -17.25 12.46 -2.28
C MET A 111 -18.01 13.51 -3.09
N ALA A 112 -17.29 14.32 -3.87
CA ALA A 112 -17.91 15.30 -4.76
C ALA A 112 -18.67 14.64 -5.92
N GLY A 113 -18.03 13.69 -6.60
CA GLY A 113 -18.54 13.08 -7.83
C GLY A 113 -19.50 11.91 -7.63
N GLU A 114 -19.09 10.91 -6.85
CA GLU A 114 -19.87 9.66 -6.66
C GLU A 114 -20.96 9.81 -5.59
N LEU A 115 -20.67 10.53 -4.49
CA LEU A 115 -21.63 10.74 -3.40
C LEU A 115 -22.47 12.01 -3.56
N GLY A 116 -22.16 12.85 -4.56
CA GLY A 116 -22.90 14.07 -4.86
C GLY A 116 -22.84 15.15 -3.77
N ILE A 117 -21.81 15.14 -2.92
CA ILE A 117 -21.64 16.14 -1.86
C ILE A 117 -21.12 17.43 -2.49
N SER A 118 -21.99 18.45 -2.62
CA SER A 118 -21.63 19.72 -3.26
C SER A 118 -20.88 20.70 -2.35
N SER A 119 -20.93 20.49 -1.02
CA SER A 119 -20.32 21.41 -0.06
C SER A 119 -18.90 21.00 0.28
N ASN A 120 -17.92 21.79 -0.18
CA ASN A 120 -16.50 21.60 0.17
C ASN A 120 -16.28 21.57 1.69
N ARG A 121 -16.99 22.42 2.45
CA ARG A 121 -16.91 22.42 3.93
C ARG A 121 -17.30 21.07 4.54
N ILE A 122 -18.30 20.39 3.97
CA ILE A 122 -18.72 19.06 4.42
C ILE A 122 -17.66 18.02 4.05
N ILE A 123 -17.13 18.07 2.83
CA ILE A 123 -16.04 17.19 2.38
C ILE A 123 -14.82 17.35 3.28
N ASP A 124 -14.37 18.58 3.54
CA ASP A 124 -13.23 18.88 4.43
C ASP A 124 -13.44 18.33 5.84
N GLY A 125 -14.68 18.41 6.35
CA GLY A 125 -15.07 17.79 7.61
C GLY A 125 -14.86 16.29 7.59
N TYR A 126 -15.41 15.60 6.59
CA TYR A 126 -15.23 14.15 6.45
C TYR A 126 -13.76 13.76 6.25
N LEU A 127 -12.99 14.49 5.45
CA LEU A 127 -11.57 14.20 5.24
C LEU A 127 -10.78 14.31 6.54
N ARG A 128 -11.07 15.30 7.40
CA ARG A 128 -10.47 15.38 8.73
C ARG A 128 -10.84 14.20 9.63
N ASP A 129 -12.09 13.76 9.59
CA ASP A 129 -12.56 12.63 10.39
C ASP A 129 -11.88 11.33 9.93
N TYR A 130 -11.82 11.08 8.62
CA TYR A 130 -11.11 9.94 8.06
C TYR A 130 -9.60 9.98 8.30
N HIS A 131 -8.98 11.17 8.29
CA HIS A 131 -7.58 11.33 8.65
C HIS A 131 -7.33 10.94 10.12
N THR A 132 -8.21 11.37 11.03
CA THR A 132 -8.14 10.98 12.44
C THR A 132 -8.31 9.47 12.61
N GLN A 133 -9.26 8.86 11.89
CA GLN A 133 -9.45 7.40 11.87
C GLN A 133 -8.21 6.68 11.35
N LEU A 134 -7.58 7.19 10.28
CA LEU A 134 -6.36 6.60 9.73
C LEU A 134 -5.22 6.59 10.76
N LEU A 135 -5.01 7.69 11.46
CA LEU A 135 -3.98 7.76 12.51
C LEU A 135 -4.29 6.77 13.65
N GLY A 136 -5.55 6.65 14.06
CA GLY A 136 -5.97 5.66 15.05
C GLY A 136 -5.73 4.21 14.59
N CYS A 137 -6.03 3.92 13.32
CA CYS A 137 -5.75 2.61 12.72
C CYS A 137 -4.25 2.30 12.74
N VAL A 138 -3.40 3.24 12.33
CA VAL A 138 -1.94 3.08 12.33
C VAL A 138 -1.43 2.71 13.72
N VAL A 139 -1.86 3.44 14.76
CA VAL A 139 -1.44 3.17 16.14
C VAL A 139 -1.88 1.77 16.59
N ALA A 140 -3.15 1.41 16.36
CA ALA A 140 -3.68 0.11 16.79
C ALA A 140 -3.04 -1.07 16.06
N TYR A 141 -2.78 -0.93 14.76
CA TYR A 141 -2.11 -1.98 13.98
C TYR A 141 -0.62 -2.07 14.31
N ASP A 142 0.06 -0.96 14.58
CA ASP A 142 1.46 -0.97 15.04
C ASP A 142 1.58 -1.66 16.41
N GLU A 143 0.65 -1.40 17.33
CA GLU A 143 0.57 -2.12 18.61
C GLU A 143 0.43 -3.63 18.40
N GLY A 144 -0.53 -4.08 17.58
CA GLY A 144 -0.72 -5.50 17.27
C GLY A 144 0.46 -6.14 16.53
N LEU A 145 1.16 -5.39 15.68
CA LEU A 145 2.35 -5.88 14.98
C LEU A 145 3.49 -6.20 15.97
N VAL A 146 3.72 -5.32 16.96
CA VAL A 146 4.82 -5.41 17.92
C VAL A 146 4.52 -6.36 19.09
N THR A 147 3.25 -6.54 19.44
CA THR A 147 2.84 -7.34 20.59
C THR A 147 2.52 -8.79 20.22
N ASP A 148 1.30 -9.06 19.76
CA ASP A 148 0.79 -10.39 19.48
C ASP A 148 -0.41 -10.38 18.51
N ASP A 149 -0.75 -11.56 18.01
CA ASP A 149 -1.86 -11.72 17.06
C ASP A 149 -3.25 -11.53 17.69
N ILE A 150 -3.38 -11.62 19.02
CA ILE A 150 -4.66 -11.36 19.72
C ILE A 150 -4.96 -9.86 19.66
N THR A 151 -3.95 -9.03 19.94
CA THR A 151 -4.02 -7.58 19.86
C THR A 151 -4.22 -7.11 18.43
N LEU A 152 -3.52 -7.72 17.46
CA LEU A 152 -3.74 -7.46 16.03
C LEU A 152 -5.15 -7.85 15.59
N ALA A 153 -5.66 -9.01 16.02
CA ALA A 153 -7.03 -9.45 15.74
C ALA A 153 -8.06 -8.47 16.29
N ALA A 154 -7.87 -7.98 17.52
CA ALA A 154 -8.73 -6.98 18.13
C ALA A 154 -8.73 -5.65 17.34
N ALA A 155 -7.55 -5.19 16.90
CA ALA A 155 -7.42 -4.00 16.06
C ALA A 155 -8.13 -4.18 14.70
N ILE A 156 -7.98 -5.34 14.06
CA ILE A 156 -8.65 -5.68 12.80
C ILE A 156 -10.17 -5.75 12.99
N TRP A 157 -10.65 -6.43 14.03
CA TRP A 157 -12.08 -6.52 14.35
C TRP A 157 -12.70 -5.13 14.56
N ARG A 158 -12.04 -4.28 15.34
CA ARG A 158 -12.52 -2.91 15.61
C ARG A 158 -12.59 -2.06 14.34
N ASN A 159 -11.55 -2.10 13.51
CA ASN A 159 -11.40 -1.16 12.40
C ASN A 159 -11.95 -1.67 11.05
N ILE A 160 -11.94 -2.97 10.79
CA ILE A 160 -12.44 -3.56 9.54
C ILE A 160 -13.84 -4.12 9.71
N PHE A 161 -14.10 -4.81 10.83
CA PHE A 161 -15.41 -5.40 11.12
C PHE A 161 -16.30 -4.46 11.94
N ASN A 162 -15.91 -3.18 12.08
CA ASN A 162 -16.64 -2.14 12.82
C ASN A 162 -16.97 -2.50 14.26
N GLY A 163 -16.17 -3.37 14.90
CA GLY A 163 -16.46 -3.85 16.25
C GLY A 163 -17.77 -4.64 16.33
N ASN A 164 -18.21 -5.26 15.24
CA ASN A 164 -19.45 -6.02 15.20
C ASN A 164 -19.33 -7.25 16.12
N PRO A 165 -20.13 -7.36 17.20
CA PRO A 165 -20.06 -8.50 18.13
C PRO A 165 -20.46 -9.83 17.48
N ASN A 166 -21.12 -9.79 16.32
CA ASN A 166 -21.54 -10.95 15.54
C ASN A 166 -20.59 -11.27 14.37
N ALA A 167 -19.44 -10.60 14.27
CA ALA A 167 -18.44 -10.92 13.25
C ALA A 167 -17.93 -12.36 13.44
N ASP A 168 -17.84 -13.13 12.35
CA ASP A 168 -17.24 -14.45 12.40
C ASP A 168 -15.74 -14.33 12.71
N LEU A 169 -15.30 -14.92 13.82
CA LEU A 169 -13.91 -14.86 14.25
C LEU A 169 -12.95 -15.52 13.25
N ARG A 170 -13.43 -16.47 12.44
CA ARG A 170 -12.64 -17.09 11.36
C ARG A 170 -12.30 -16.08 10.26
N HIS A 171 -13.20 -15.11 10.01
CA HIS A 171 -12.93 -14.03 9.05
C HIS A 171 -11.89 -13.04 9.60
N VAL A 172 -11.92 -12.78 10.91
CA VAL A 172 -10.90 -11.97 11.58
C VAL A 172 -9.54 -12.66 11.53
N GLU A 173 -9.48 -13.95 11.87
CA GLU A 173 -8.27 -14.78 11.80
C GLU A 173 -7.70 -14.82 10.37
N ALA A 174 -8.54 -15.05 9.36
CA ALA A 174 -8.11 -15.05 7.96
C ALA A 174 -7.42 -13.73 7.58
N LEU A 175 -7.95 -12.60 8.06
CA LEU A 175 -7.38 -11.29 7.77
C LEU A 175 -6.09 -11.00 8.57
N VAL A 176 -5.96 -11.51 9.80
CA VAL A 176 -4.69 -11.51 10.55
C VAL A 176 -3.62 -12.27 9.77
N GLY A 177 -3.96 -13.49 9.33
CA GLY A 177 -3.07 -14.32 8.52
C GLY A 177 -2.66 -13.63 7.21
N TYR A 178 -3.61 -13.00 6.51
CA TYR A 178 -3.32 -12.19 5.33
C TYR A 178 -2.32 -11.07 5.64
N VAL A 179 -2.56 -10.27 6.68
CA VAL A 179 -1.67 -9.15 7.07
C VAL A 179 -0.25 -9.65 7.34
N ARG A 180 -0.09 -10.73 8.12
CA ARG A 180 1.23 -11.29 8.43
C ARG A 180 1.95 -11.78 7.17
N GLN A 181 1.24 -12.37 6.22
CA GLN A 181 1.79 -12.81 4.94
C GLN A 181 2.26 -11.64 4.07
N GLN A 182 1.47 -10.55 3.98
CA GLN A 182 1.89 -9.36 3.22
C GLN A 182 3.15 -8.73 3.83
N LEU A 183 3.19 -8.60 5.16
CA LEU A 183 4.35 -8.07 5.87
C LEU A 183 5.58 -8.97 5.71
N TYR A 184 5.41 -10.29 5.72
CA TYR A 184 6.49 -11.23 5.42
C TYR A 184 7.07 -11.01 4.02
N VAL A 185 6.22 -10.90 2.99
CA VAL A 185 6.68 -10.64 1.61
C VAL A 185 7.44 -9.32 1.52
N LEU A 186 6.89 -8.24 2.08
CA LEU A 186 7.53 -6.92 2.10
C LEU A 186 8.89 -6.94 2.81
N ASN A 187 9.01 -7.72 3.88
CA ASN A 187 10.27 -7.89 4.63
C ASN A 187 11.33 -8.71 3.88
N LYS A 188 10.96 -9.40 2.78
CA LYS A 188 11.92 -10.12 1.91
C LYS A 188 12.36 -9.29 0.70
N MET A 189 11.81 -8.10 0.53
CA MET A 189 12.14 -7.19 -0.56
C MET A 189 13.14 -6.14 -0.11
N SER A 190 14.10 -5.85 -0.98
CA SER A 190 15.04 -4.76 -0.77
C SER A 190 14.39 -3.38 -0.94
N ASP A 191 14.99 -2.36 -0.31
CA ASP A 191 14.58 -0.97 -0.42
C ASP A 191 14.52 -0.53 -1.88
N ARG A 192 15.48 -1.01 -2.69
CA ARG A 192 15.55 -0.67 -4.10
C ARG A 192 14.39 -1.29 -4.89
N GLU A 193 14.05 -2.55 -4.66
CA GLU A 193 12.89 -3.18 -5.31
C GLU A 193 11.59 -2.43 -4.95
N PHE A 194 11.42 -2.11 -3.67
CA PHE A 194 10.26 -1.35 -3.19
C PHE A 194 10.24 0.08 -3.78
N GLY A 195 11.36 0.79 -3.77
CA GLY A 195 11.48 2.13 -4.34
C GLY A 195 11.28 2.20 -5.86
N PHE A 196 11.39 1.06 -6.56
CA PHE A 196 11.09 0.95 -7.98
C PHE A 196 9.68 0.42 -8.27
N GLY A 197 8.87 0.17 -7.23
CA GLY A 197 7.49 -0.28 -7.40
C GLY A 197 7.35 -1.76 -7.76
N ALA A 198 8.31 -2.60 -7.37
CA ALA A 198 8.28 -4.04 -7.70
C ALA A 198 7.36 -4.88 -6.79
N PHE A 199 6.46 -4.25 -6.02
CA PHE A 199 5.58 -4.93 -5.06
C PHE A 199 4.13 -4.92 -5.55
N SER A 200 3.46 -6.06 -5.41
CA SER A 200 2.00 -6.15 -5.48
C SER A 200 1.52 -6.98 -4.30
N PHE A 201 0.32 -6.68 -3.79
CA PHE A 201 -0.27 -7.50 -2.73
C PHE A 201 -0.52 -8.92 -3.23
N VAL A 202 -0.15 -9.90 -2.41
CA VAL A 202 -0.52 -11.30 -2.68
C VAL A 202 -2.04 -11.41 -2.53
N PRO A 203 -2.76 -12.04 -3.49
CA PRO A 203 -4.19 -12.23 -3.37
C PRO A 203 -4.60 -12.96 -2.07
N PRO A 204 -5.73 -12.58 -1.44
CA PRO A 204 -6.12 -13.12 -0.14
C PRO A 204 -6.53 -14.61 -0.17
N ASP A 205 -6.79 -15.18 -1.36
CA ASP A 205 -7.04 -16.60 -1.60
C ASP A 205 -5.75 -17.43 -1.72
N GLN A 206 -4.58 -16.79 -1.70
CA GLN A 206 -3.28 -17.46 -1.78
C GLN A 206 -2.58 -17.50 -0.42
N VAL A 207 -1.80 -18.57 -0.22
CA VAL A 207 -1.00 -18.76 0.98
C VAL A 207 0.48 -18.60 0.66
N VAL A 208 1.12 -17.64 1.32
CA VAL A 208 2.57 -17.42 1.27
C VAL A 208 3.26 -18.45 2.15
N LYS A 209 4.12 -19.25 1.53
CA LYS A 209 4.98 -20.20 2.25
C LYS A 209 6.31 -19.53 2.60
N PRO A 210 6.82 -19.72 3.83
CA PRO A 210 8.15 -19.28 4.19
C PRO A 210 9.21 -19.85 3.24
N LEU A 211 10.06 -18.97 2.74
CA LEU A 211 11.17 -19.32 1.88
C LEU A 211 12.28 -20.00 2.68
N THR A 212 12.92 -20.99 2.06
CA THR A 212 14.20 -21.52 2.52
C THR A 212 15.31 -20.50 2.31
N LYS A 213 16.40 -20.60 3.09
CA LYS A 213 17.56 -19.70 2.93
C LYS A 213 18.09 -19.66 1.50
N ALA A 214 18.17 -20.82 0.84
CA ALA A 214 18.59 -20.92 -0.56
C ALA A 214 17.61 -20.29 -1.56
N GLN A 215 16.31 -20.19 -1.23
CA GLN A 215 15.36 -19.43 -2.05
C GLN A 215 15.53 -17.92 -1.83
N GLU A 216 15.71 -17.48 -0.58
CA GLU A 216 15.97 -16.06 -0.28
C GLU A 216 17.24 -15.56 -0.97
N ASP A 217 18.34 -16.33 -0.89
CA ASP A 217 19.60 -15.94 -1.51
C ASP A 217 19.47 -15.89 -3.04
N ARG A 218 18.71 -16.81 -3.65
CA ARG A 218 18.40 -16.75 -5.09
C ARG A 218 17.59 -15.52 -5.48
N LEU A 219 16.61 -15.10 -4.66
CA LEU A 219 15.85 -13.88 -4.92
C LEU A 219 16.75 -12.64 -4.86
N ARG A 220 17.64 -12.57 -3.86
CA ARG A 220 18.61 -11.48 -3.73
C ARG A 220 19.57 -11.41 -4.92
N GLU A 221 20.10 -12.54 -5.36
CA GLU A 221 20.97 -12.57 -6.54
C GLU A 221 20.22 -12.19 -7.82
N ALA A 222 18.96 -12.62 -7.97
CA ALA A 222 18.12 -12.20 -9.09
C ALA A 222 17.86 -10.68 -9.08
N ALA A 223 17.58 -10.10 -7.91
CA ALA A 223 17.41 -8.65 -7.76
C ALA A 223 18.71 -7.92 -8.13
N LYS A 224 19.86 -8.35 -7.62
CA LYS A 224 21.17 -7.78 -7.98
C LYS A 224 21.42 -7.84 -9.49
N ALA A 225 21.15 -8.98 -10.13
CA ALA A 225 21.30 -9.14 -11.57
C ALA A 225 20.36 -8.22 -12.37
N LEU A 226 19.11 -8.05 -11.92
CA LEU A 226 18.13 -7.14 -12.53
C LEU A 226 18.61 -5.68 -12.46
N PHE A 227 19.05 -5.22 -11.29
CA PHE A 227 19.49 -3.84 -11.09
C PHE A 227 20.88 -3.55 -11.65
N ALA A 228 21.74 -4.55 -11.86
CA ALA A 228 23.02 -4.38 -12.54
C ALA A 228 22.85 -3.97 -14.02
N GLN A 229 21.73 -4.34 -14.66
CA GLN A 229 21.42 -3.97 -16.04
C GLN A 229 20.91 -2.52 -16.18
N LYS A 230 20.53 -1.89 -15.07
CA LYS A 230 19.94 -0.55 -15.01
C LYS A 230 21.02 0.51 -14.89
N THR A 231 21.46 1.04 -16.04
CA THR A 231 22.63 1.93 -16.13
C THR A 231 22.29 3.39 -16.45
N LEU A 232 21.00 3.71 -16.66
CA LEU A 232 20.59 5.07 -17.01
C LEU A 232 20.74 6.04 -15.81
N PRO A 233 20.95 7.35 -16.06
CA PRO A 233 20.90 8.36 -15.00
C PRO A 233 19.63 8.26 -14.15
N SER A 234 18.48 8.03 -14.79
CA SER A 234 17.18 7.83 -14.15
C SER A 234 17.05 6.53 -13.34
N ASP A 235 17.98 5.59 -13.48
CA ASP A 235 18.04 4.33 -12.72
C ASP A 235 18.94 4.43 -11.48
N ARG A 236 19.70 5.52 -11.31
CA ARG A 236 20.56 5.69 -10.13
C ARG A 236 19.73 5.63 -8.85
N SER A 237 20.28 4.94 -7.85
CA SER A 237 19.64 4.74 -6.55
C SER A 237 20.69 4.52 -5.47
N THR A 238 20.41 5.10 -4.31
CA THR A 238 21.13 4.93 -3.05
C THR A 238 20.47 3.89 -2.14
N LEU A 239 19.27 3.43 -2.50
CA LEU A 239 18.52 2.42 -1.77
C LEU A 239 19.26 1.07 -1.80
N SER A 240 19.24 0.37 -0.66
CA SER A 240 19.96 -0.89 -0.49
C SER A 240 19.35 -2.00 -1.34
N LEU A 241 20.21 -2.92 -1.79
CA LEU A 241 19.84 -4.26 -2.28
C LEU A 241 20.13 -5.35 -1.25
N ASP A 242 20.86 -4.99 -0.20
CA ASP A 242 21.28 -5.88 0.88
C ASP A 242 20.49 -5.47 2.14
N GLU A 243 19.38 -6.15 2.38
CA GLU A 243 18.59 -6.17 3.63
C GLU A 243 18.58 -7.58 4.21
#